data_AF-A0A076JLL5-F1
#
_entry.id   AF-A0A076JLL5-F1
#
_cell.length_a   1.000
_cell.length_b   1.000
_cell.length_c   1.000
_cell.angle_alpha   90.00
_cell.angle_beta   90.00
_cell.angle_gamma   90.00
#
_symmetry.space_group_name_H-M   'P 1'
#
loop_
_entity.id
_entity.type
_entity.pdbx_description
1 polymer ?
#
loop_
_entity_poly.entity_id
_entity_poly.type
_entity_poly.pdbx_seq_one_letter_code
_entity_poly.pdbx_strand_id
1 'polypeptide(L)'
;GKSTFMNLLLRFYDLKNDHIILKNDMTNFQDYQNNNNNSLVLKNVNEFSNQSGSAEDYTVFNNNGEILLDDINICDYNLRDLRNLFSIVSQEPMLFNMSIYENIKFGREDATLEDVKRVSKFAAIDEFIESLPNK
;
A
#
# COMPACT_ATOMS: atom_id res chain seq x y z
N GLY A 1 9.23 7.65 8.15
CA GLY A 1 8.79 6.81 9.29
C GLY A 1 8.14 5.54 8.76
N LYS A 2 7.94 4.51 9.59
CA LYS A 2 7.37 3.20 9.16
C LYS A 2 6.01 3.34 8.43
N SER A 3 5.20 4.35 8.80
CA SER A 3 3.97 4.74 8.10
C SER A 3 4.22 5.27 6.67
N THR A 4 5.33 5.99 6.44
CA THR A 4 5.74 6.44 5.11
C THR A 4 6.06 5.26 4.21
N PHE A 5 6.79 4.26 4.72
CA PHE A 5 7.12 3.04 3.95
C PHE A 5 5.87 2.21 3.63
N MET A 6 4.94 2.07 4.59
CA MET A 6 3.67 1.36 4.34
C MET A 6 2.77 2.09 3.35
N ASN A 7 2.61 3.41 3.50
CA ASN A 7 1.86 4.21 2.54
C ASN A 7 2.50 4.17 1.16
N LEU A 8 3.84 4.16 1.07
CA LEU A 8 4.54 3.93 -0.20
C LEU A 8 4.23 2.54 -0.75
N LEU A 9 4.40 1.47 0.04
CA LEU A 9 4.20 0.11 -0.45
C LEU A 9 2.75 -0.12 -0.93
N LEU A 10 1.75 0.30 -0.15
CA LEU A 10 0.33 0.21 -0.51
C LEU A 10 -0.02 1.10 -1.70
N ARG A 11 0.50 2.33 -1.76
CA ARG A 11 0.30 3.25 -2.89
C ARG A 11 0.91 2.69 -4.18
N PHE A 12 2.06 2.04 -4.12
CA PHE A 12 2.70 1.46 -5.31
C PHE A 12 2.04 0.16 -5.80
N TYR A 13 1.24 -0.53 -4.97
CA TYR A 13 0.49 -1.72 -5.39
C TYR A 13 -0.63 -1.40 -6.39
N ASP A 14 -1.21 -0.21 -6.32
CA ASP A 14 -2.40 0.17 -7.11
C ASP A 14 -2.05 1.01 -8.35
N LEU A 15 -0.83 1.56 -8.42
CA LEU A 15 -0.51 2.61 -9.40
C LEU A 15 0.02 2.13 -10.75
N LYS A 16 0.14 0.82 -11.00
CA LYS A 16 0.70 0.32 -12.27
C LYS A 16 -0.06 0.83 -13.50
N ASN A 17 -1.35 1.17 -13.34
CA ASN A 17 -2.19 1.71 -14.42
C ASN A 17 -2.93 3.00 -14.04
N ASP A 18 -2.71 3.55 -12.84
CA ASP A 18 -3.41 4.73 -12.38
C ASP A 18 -2.62 6.00 -12.69
N HIS A 19 -3.23 6.79 -13.56
CA HIS A 19 -2.77 8.10 -13.98
C HIS A 19 -3.37 9.18 -13.08
N ILE A 20 -2.54 10.08 -12.56
CA ILE A 20 -3.07 11.26 -11.86
C ILE A 20 -3.49 12.27 -12.92
N ILE A 21 -4.76 12.65 -12.92
CA ILE A 21 -5.34 13.62 -13.86
C ILE A 21 -5.39 14.98 -13.16
N LEU A 22 -4.64 15.95 -13.68
CA LEU A 22 -4.62 17.33 -13.18
C LEU A 22 -5.25 18.26 -14.22
N LYS A 23 -6.19 19.12 -13.81
CA LYS A 23 -6.79 20.13 -14.68
C LYS A 23 -5.78 21.24 -14.94
N ASN A 24 -5.57 21.61 -16.21
CA ASN A 24 -4.61 22.65 -16.55
C ASN A 24 -5.22 24.05 -16.41
N ASP A 25 -4.64 24.86 -15.53
CA ASP A 25 -4.74 26.31 -15.63
C ASP A 25 -3.58 26.80 -16.53
N MET A 26 -3.91 27.47 -17.64
CA MET A 26 -3.03 27.81 -18.77
C MET A 26 -1.80 28.71 -18.46
N THR A 27 -1.43 28.93 -17.20
CA THR A 27 -0.50 30.00 -16.81
C THR A 27 0.96 29.56 -16.58
N ASN A 28 1.27 28.27 -16.36
CA ASN A 28 2.60 27.87 -15.83
C ASN A 28 3.35 26.75 -16.62
N PHE A 29 2.97 26.44 -17.86
CA PHE A 29 3.44 25.22 -18.56
C PHE A 29 4.73 25.32 -19.38
N GLN A 30 5.34 26.50 -19.55
CA GLN A 30 6.58 26.63 -20.33
C GLN A 30 7.83 26.12 -19.59
N ASP A 31 7.80 26.01 -18.26
CA ASP A 31 9.00 25.69 -17.47
C ASP A 31 9.17 24.18 -17.18
N TYR A 32 8.11 23.37 -17.31
CA TYR A 32 8.14 21.94 -16.95
C TYR A 32 8.57 20.98 -18.07
N GLN A 33 8.59 21.43 -19.33
CA GLN A 33 8.99 20.60 -20.48
C GLN A 33 10.51 20.35 -20.56
N ASN A 34 11.31 21.02 -19.74
CA ASN A 34 12.75 21.11 -19.98
C ASN A 34 13.63 20.30 -19.02
N ASN A 35 13.07 19.47 -18.11
CA ASN A 35 13.92 18.92 -17.05
C ASN A 35 13.74 17.48 -16.57
N ASN A 36 12.87 16.61 -17.09
CA ASN A 36 12.93 15.20 -16.69
C ASN A 36 12.28 14.25 -17.71
N ASN A 37 12.87 13.05 -17.84
CA ASN A 37 12.45 11.91 -18.66
C ASN A 37 11.08 11.28 -18.29
N ASN A 38 10.21 12.02 -17.58
CA ASN A 38 8.85 11.57 -17.27
C ASN A 38 7.90 12.11 -18.35
N SER A 39 7.41 11.21 -19.20
CA SER A 39 6.51 11.51 -20.32
C SER A 39 5.19 12.13 -19.85
N LEU A 40 5.11 13.46 -19.83
CA LEU A 40 3.86 14.20 -19.69
C LEU A 40 3.07 14.08 -21.00
N VAL A 41 1.94 13.40 -20.98
CA VAL A 41 1.04 13.30 -22.14
C VAL A 41 -0.17 14.20 -21.89
N LEU A 42 -0.30 15.27 -22.68
CA LEU A 42 -1.51 16.08 -22.75
C LEU A 42 -2.55 15.29 -23.54
N LYS A 43 -3.66 14.89 -22.88
CA LYS A 43 -4.75 14.17 -23.55
C LYS A 43 -6.03 15.00 -23.49
N ASN A 44 -6.68 15.13 -24.65
CA ASN A 44 -8.02 15.69 -24.75
C ASN A 44 -9.05 14.59 -24.38
N VAL A 45 -10.02 14.92 -23.51
CA VAL A 45 -10.97 13.96 -22.90
C VAL A 45 -11.88 13.25 -23.91
N ASN A 46 -11.93 13.72 -25.17
CA ASN A 46 -12.75 13.13 -26.23
C ASN A 46 -12.37 11.68 -26.61
N GLU A 47 -11.25 11.13 -26.13
CA GLU A 47 -10.90 9.72 -26.31
C GLU A 47 -11.52 8.78 -25.25
N PHE A 48 -12.06 9.29 -24.14
CA PHE A 48 -12.59 8.47 -23.03
C PHE A 48 -14.09 8.63 -22.74
N SER A 49 -14.78 9.63 -23.30
CA SER A 49 -16.24 9.76 -23.17
C SER A 49 -16.90 10.20 -24.48
N ASN A 50 -17.84 9.38 -24.97
CA ASN A 50 -18.77 9.74 -26.04
C ASN A 50 -19.82 10.74 -25.53
N GLN A 51 -19.41 11.90 -24.99
CA GLN A 51 -20.33 12.98 -24.60
C GLN A 51 -19.78 14.35 -24.96
N SER A 52 -20.57 15.07 -25.73
CA SER A 52 -20.37 16.43 -26.21
C SER A 52 -20.40 17.46 -25.06
N GLY A 53 -19.31 17.58 -24.32
CA GLY A 53 -19.05 18.65 -23.35
C GLY A 53 -17.79 19.43 -23.72
N SER A 54 -17.69 20.68 -23.28
CA SER A 54 -16.52 21.56 -23.50
C SER A 54 -15.22 20.85 -23.11
N ALA A 55 -14.29 20.74 -24.06
CA ALA A 55 -13.00 20.09 -23.88
C ALA A 55 -12.19 20.85 -22.82
N GLU A 56 -12.09 20.28 -21.61
CA GLU A 56 -11.17 20.75 -20.59
C GLU A 56 -9.86 19.98 -20.76
N ASP A 57 -8.74 20.70 -20.86
CA ASP A 57 -7.42 20.10 -20.99
C ASP A 57 -6.94 19.58 -19.63
N TYR A 58 -6.48 18.33 -19.61
CA TYR A 58 -5.89 17.69 -18.43
C TYR A 58 -4.50 17.15 -18.73
N THR A 59 -3.64 17.17 -17.72
CA THR A 59 -2.33 16.50 -17.75
C THR A 59 -2.43 15.17 -17.04
N VAL A 60 -1.99 14.12 -17.73
CA VAL A 60 -1.83 12.78 -17.16
C VAL A 60 -0.41 12.64 -16.63
N PHE A 61 -0.27 12.44 -15.33
CA PHE A 61 1.00 12.07 -14.71
C PHE A 61 1.10 10.55 -14.56
N ASN A 62 2.16 9.97 -15.13
CA ASN A 62 2.47 8.56 -14.96
C ASN A 62 3.39 8.36 -13.76
N ASN A 63 3.01 7.49 -12.82
CA ASN A 63 3.89 7.13 -11.72
C ASN A 63 4.94 6.14 -12.22
N ASN A 64 6.15 6.63 -12.44
CA ASN A 64 7.31 5.84 -12.87
C ASN A 64 8.25 5.60 -11.67
N GLY A 65 8.84 4.41 -11.59
CA GLY A 65 9.83 4.06 -10.57
C GLY A 65 9.88 2.56 -10.30
N GLU A 66 10.86 2.13 -9.53
CA GLU A 66 10.99 0.75 -9.08
C GLU A 66 11.37 0.65 -7.62
N ILE A 67 10.95 -0.44 -6.98
CA ILE A 67 11.34 -0.80 -5.62
C ILE A 67 12.10 -2.11 -5.76
N LEU A 68 13.36 -2.09 -5.31
CA LEU A 68 14.24 -3.25 -5.36
C LEU A 68 14.33 -3.87 -3.97
N LEU A 69 14.19 -5.18 -3.91
CA LEU A 69 14.56 -6.02 -2.77
C LEU A 69 15.73 -6.87 -3.23
N ASP A 70 16.90 -6.73 -2.60
CA ASP A 70 18.13 -7.43 -3.00
C ASP A 70 18.42 -7.32 -4.52
N ASP A 71 18.31 -6.09 -5.05
CA ASP A 71 18.49 -5.75 -6.46
C ASP A 71 17.47 -6.36 -7.44
N ILE A 72 16.43 -7.03 -6.95
CA ILE A 72 15.34 -7.58 -7.75
C ILE A 72 14.10 -6.70 -7.57
N ASN A 73 13.43 -6.35 -8.67
CA ASN A 73 12.21 -5.57 -8.59
C ASN A 73 11.12 -6.36 -7.85
N ILE A 74 10.45 -5.74 -6.86
CA ILE A 74 9.38 -6.39 -6.10
C ILE A 74 8.24 -6.93 -6.98
N CYS A 75 8.09 -6.39 -8.20
CA CYS A 75 7.12 -6.83 -9.19
C CYS A 75 7.43 -8.21 -9.79
N ASP A 76 8.69 -8.66 -9.69
CA ASP A 76 9.17 -9.90 -10.27
C ASP A 76 9.08 -11.07 -9.26
N TYR A 77 8.79 -10.78 -8.00
CA TYR A 77 8.58 -11.79 -6.97
C TYR A 77 7.19 -12.43 -7.05
N ASN A 78 7.11 -13.69 -6.61
CA ASN A 78 5.81 -14.27 -6.29
C ASN A 78 5.17 -13.49 -5.13
N LEU A 79 3.94 -13.03 -5.35
CA LEU A 79 3.22 -12.19 -4.40
C LEU A 79 3.05 -12.83 -3.02
N ARG A 80 2.81 -14.15 -2.97
CA ARG A 80 2.61 -14.88 -1.71
C ARG A 80 3.92 -14.96 -0.93
N ASP A 81 5.02 -15.28 -1.62
CA ASP A 81 6.33 -15.42 -0.99
C ASP A 81 6.84 -14.07 -0.49
N LEU A 82 6.67 -13.01 -1.28
CA LEU A 82 7.03 -11.65 -0.87
C LEU A 82 6.28 -11.22 0.39
N ARG A 83 4.97 -11.53 0.49
CA ARG A 83 4.17 -11.20 1.67
C ARG A 83 4.56 -12.00 2.91
N ASN A 84 5.11 -13.21 2.75
CA ASN A 84 5.60 -14.01 3.87
C ASN A 84 6.92 -13.49 4.47
N LEU A 85 7.66 -12.64 3.73
CA LEU A 85 8.90 -12.03 4.22
C LEU A 85 8.67 -10.84 5.14
N PHE A 86 7.49 -10.21 5.10
CA PHE A 86 7.20 -8.98 5.82
C PHE A 86 5.95 -9.12 6.69
N SER A 87 6.00 -8.55 7.89
CA SER A 87 4.82 -8.37 8.74
C SER A 87 4.49 -6.89 8.85
N ILE A 88 3.19 -6.56 8.76
CA ILE A 88 2.69 -5.20 8.81
C ILE A 88 1.96 -4.98 10.13
N VAL A 89 2.25 -3.87 10.80
CA VAL A 89 1.52 -3.42 12.00
C VAL A 89 0.89 -2.07 11.67
N SER A 90 -0.43 -2.06 11.56
CA SER A 90 -1.21 -0.87 11.30
C SER A 90 -1.29 0.04 12.53
N GLN A 91 -1.41 1.35 12.32
CA GLN A 91 -1.62 2.31 13.41
C GLN A 91 -2.93 2.04 14.15
N GLU A 92 -3.98 1.69 13.40
CA GLU A 92 -5.25 1.21 13.92
C GLU A 92 -5.32 -0.31 13.67
N PRO A 93 -5.02 -1.15 14.67
CA PRO A 93 -5.06 -2.60 14.51
C PRO A 93 -6.51 -3.09 14.38
N MET A 94 -6.73 -4.01 13.44
CA MET A 94 -8.01 -4.71 13.32
C MET A 94 -7.95 -6.05 14.06
N LEU A 95 -9.01 -6.36 14.79
CA LEU A 95 -9.22 -7.67 15.40
C LEU A 95 -10.43 -8.34 14.73
N PHE A 96 -10.32 -9.63 14.48
CA PHE A 96 -11.46 -10.46 14.10
C PHE A 96 -12.36 -10.68 15.32
N ASN A 97 -13.66 -10.87 15.07
CA ASN A 97 -14.63 -11.22 16.10
C ASN A 97 -14.46 -12.69 16.54
N MET A 98 -13.32 -12.97 17.16
CA MET A 98 -12.83 -14.26 17.61
C MET A 98 -12.10 -14.07 18.96
N SER A 99 -11.62 -15.15 19.57
CA SER A 99 -10.81 -15.05 20.78
C SER A 99 -9.45 -14.39 20.50
N ILE A 100 -8.77 -13.95 21.56
CA ILE A 100 -7.40 -13.43 21.47
C ILE A 100 -6.46 -14.50 20.91
N TYR A 101 -6.62 -15.76 21.34
CA TYR A 101 -5.86 -16.89 20.83
C TYR A 101 -5.98 -17.03 19.31
N GLU A 102 -7.21 -17.02 18.78
CA GLU A 102 -7.44 -17.14 17.34
C GLU A 102 -6.89 -15.93 16.57
N ASN A 103 -7.01 -14.71 17.10
CA ASN A 103 -6.43 -13.52 16.49
C ASN A 103 -4.90 -13.57 16.40
N ILE A 104 -4.22 -14.10 17.42
CA ILE A 104 -2.76 -14.25 17.40
C ILE A 104 -2.35 -15.40 16.47
N LYS A 105 -3.03 -16.55 16.57
CA LYS A 105 -2.80 -17.73 15.73
C LYS A 105 -3.06 -17.44 14.25
N PHE A 106 -3.92 -16.49 13.92
CA PHE A 106 -4.18 -16.10 12.52
C PHE A 106 -2.90 -15.71 11.75
N GLY A 107 -1.88 -15.16 12.43
CA GLY A 107 -0.60 -14.84 11.79
C GLY A 107 0.23 -16.08 11.41
N ARG A 108 -0.07 -17.24 12.00
CA ARG A 108 0.58 -18.53 11.73
C ARG A 108 -0.34 -19.69 12.13
N GLU A 109 -1.06 -20.24 11.15
CA GLU A 109 -2.15 -21.22 11.36
C GLU A 109 -1.71 -22.52 12.07
N ASP A 110 -0.45 -22.92 11.94
CA ASP A 110 0.13 -24.10 12.60
C ASP A 110 0.67 -23.81 14.02
N ALA A 111 0.52 -22.58 14.53
CA ALA A 111 0.96 -22.23 15.88
C ALA A 111 0.20 -23.01 16.96
N THR A 112 0.96 -23.54 17.92
CA THR A 112 0.45 -24.20 19.12
C THR A 112 0.04 -23.20 20.20
N LEU A 113 -0.70 -23.65 21.21
CA LEU A 113 -1.06 -22.81 22.36
C LEU A 113 0.18 -22.30 23.09
N GLU A 114 1.21 -23.14 23.21
CA GLU A 114 2.49 -22.82 23.80
C GLU A 114 3.22 -21.72 23.01
N ASP A 115 3.18 -21.79 21.67
CA ASP A 115 3.71 -20.74 20.82
C ASP A 115 3.00 -19.42 21.06
N VAL A 116 1.66 -19.43 21.12
CA VAL A 116 0.85 -18.22 21.36
C VAL A 116 1.18 -17.61 22.72
N LYS A 117 1.24 -18.41 23.79
CA LYS A 117 1.64 -17.92 25.13
C LYS A 117 3.05 -17.32 25.11
N ARG A 118 3.98 -17.98 24.43
CA ARG A 118 5.38 -17.51 24.33
C ARG A 118 5.45 -16.17 23.60
N VAL A 119 4.76 -16.00 22.48
CA VAL A 119 4.77 -14.72 21.74
C VAL A 119 4.01 -13.62 22.47
N SER A 120 2.94 -13.95 23.19
CA SER A 120 2.23 -12.98 24.05
C SER A 120 3.16 -12.40 25.13
N LYS A 121 4.03 -13.24 25.71
CA LYS A 121 5.06 -12.79 26.66
C LYS A 121 6.13 -11.92 25.99
N PHE A 122 6.58 -12.29 24.79
CA PHE A 122 7.52 -11.46 24.04
C PHE A 122 6.93 -10.11 23.61
N ALA A 123 5.62 -10.07 23.36
CA ALA A 123 4.88 -8.86 23.03
C ALA A 123 4.44 -8.06 24.28
N ALA A 124 4.73 -8.54 25.50
CA ALA A 124 4.32 -7.95 26.77
C ALA A 124 2.80 -7.72 26.89
N ILE A 125 2.00 -8.63 26.35
CA ILE A 125 0.52 -8.61 26.44
C ILE A 125 -0.02 -9.72 27.35
N ASP A 126 0.84 -10.58 27.87
CA ASP A 126 0.49 -11.74 28.70
C ASP A 126 -0.24 -11.34 29.98
N GLU A 127 0.27 -10.35 30.72
CA GLU A 127 -0.40 -9.85 31.93
C GLU A 127 -1.79 -9.28 31.64
N PHE A 128 -1.94 -8.56 30.52
CA PHE A 128 -3.23 -8.03 30.09
C PHE A 128 -4.22 -9.14 29.79
N ILE A 129 -3.83 -10.16 29.01
CA ILE A 129 -4.66 -11.32 28.71
C ILE A 129 -5.08 -12.03 30.01
N GLU A 130 -4.15 -12.18 30.96
CA GLU A 130 -4.43 -12.81 32.25
C GLU A 130 -5.36 -11.99 33.15
N SER A 131 -5.49 -10.69 32.94
CA SER A 131 -6.43 -9.83 33.66
C SER A 131 -7.88 -9.94 33.17
N LEU A 132 -8.11 -10.56 32.00
CA LEU A 132 -9.44 -10.63 31.40
C LEU A 132 -10.33 -11.67 32.10
N PRO A 133 -11.65 -11.40 32.19
CA PRO A 133 -12.58 -12.22 32.95
C PRO A 133 -12.88 -13.60 32.34
N ASN A 134 -12.60 -13.82 31.05
CA ASN A 134 -12.87 -15.06 30.33
C ASN A 134 -11.63 -15.50 29.56
N LYS A 135 -10.78 -16.29 30.22
CA LYS A 135 -9.53 -16.84 29.66
C LYS A 135 -9.77 -18.01 28.72
#